data_AF-A0A842Q7F2-F1
#
_entry.id   AF-A0A842Q7F2-F1
#
_cell.length_a   1.000
_cell.length_b   1.000
_cell.length_c   1.000
_cell.angle_alpha   90.00
_cell.angle_beta   90.00
_cell.angle_gamma   90.00
#
_symmetry.space_group_name_H-M   'P 1'
#
loop_
_entity.id
_entity.type
_entity.pdbx_description
1 polymer ?
#
loop_
_entity_poly.entity_id
_entity_poly.type
_entity_poly.pdbx_seq_one_letter_code
_entity_poly.pdbx_strand_id
1 'polypeptide(L)'
;VIDSSLAFITKIKILVQCDRALTKADIENIKVYGGSIVKFETKSRQFSKRIYSLRVKKIDSNRFAITVITDGGFQVKQFIGEREYAKPNISEIFDSNCRCISFDILDVDIQKHFF
;
A
#
# COMPACT_ATOMS: atom_id res chain seq x y z
N VAL A 1 -26.80 13.60 -10.17
CA VAL A 1 -26.01 13.12 -9.02
C VAL A 1 -25.53 11.73 -9.39
N ILE A 2 -24.25 11.55 -9.71
CA ILE A 2 -23.72 10.21 -10.02
C ILE A 2 -23.50 9.51 -8.67
N ASP A 3 -24.55 8.83 -8.21
CA ASP A 3 -24.60 8.11 -6.95
C ASP A 3 -24.29 6.61 -7.16
N SER A 4 -23.07 6.34 -7.61
CA SER A 4 -22.48 5.01 -7.58
C SER A 4 -20.97 5.18 -7.42
N SER A 5 -20.39 4.70 -6.32
CA SER A 5 -18.96 4.79 -6.09
C SER A 5 -18.21 4.18 -7.28
N LEU A 6 -17.49 5.00 -8.05
CA LEU A 6 -16.71 4.54 -9.19
C LEU A 6 -15.70 3.49 -8.70
N ALA A 7 -15.84 2.27 -9.19
CA ALA A 7 -14.84 1.23 -8.96
C ALA A 7 -13.68 1.43 -9.94
N PHE A 8 -12.46 1.46 -9.42
CA PHE A 8 -11.25 1.53 -10.23
C PHE A 8 -10.14 0.76 -9.55
N ILE A 9 -9.15 0.32 -10.32
CA ILE A 9 -7.91 -0.27 -9.85
C ILE A 9 -6.81 0.76 -10.07
N THR A 10 -5.88 0.88 -9.13
CA THR A 10 -4.75 1.80 -9.21
C THR A 10 -3.45 1.06 -9.16
N LYS A 11 -2.47 1.54 -9.93
CA LYS A 11 -1.08 1.16 -9.80
C LYS A 11 -0.32 2.32 -9.18
N ILE A 12 0.32 2.10 -8.04
CA ILE A 12 0.98 3.13 -7.25
C ILE A 12 2.45 2.74 -7.08
N LYS A 13 3.35 3.70 -7.25
CA LYS A 13 4.76 3.57 -6.86
C LYS A 13 5.00 4.39 -5.60
N ILE A 14 5.58 3.78 -4.58
CA ILE A 14 5.77 4.38 -3.27
C ILE A 14 7.26 4.28 -2.92
N LEU A 15 7.89 5.39 -2.55
CA LEU A 15 9.23 5.41 -1.96
C LEU A 15 9.09 5.43 -0.45
N VAL A 16 9.68 4.43 0.20
CA VAL A 16 9.60 4.22 1.64
C VAL A 16 10.99 4.30 2.26
N GLN A 17 11.09 4.91 3.43
CA GLN A 17 12.27 4.90 4.28
C GLN A 17 11.89 4.33 5.64
N CYS A 18 12.73 3.47 6.22
CA CYS A 18 12.57 3.00 7.60
C CYS A 18 13.73 3.48 8.49
N ASP A 19 13.53 3.43 9.80
CA ASP A 19 14.53 3.86 10.78
C ASP A 19 15.70 2.87 10.91
N ARG A 20 15.52 1.61 10.50
CA ARG A 20 16.56 0.58 10.47
C ARG A 20 16.99 0.19 9.06
N ALA A 21 18.18 -0.40 8.97
CA ALA A 21 18.62 -1.04 7.73
C ALA A 21 17.77 -2.29 7.42
N LEU A 22 17.43 -2.46 6.15
CA LEU A 22 16.62 -3.55 5.61
C LEU A 22 17.51 -4.67 5.11
N THR A 23 17.23 -5.87 5.60
CA THR A 23 17.84 -7.12 5.16
C THR A 23 17.20 -7.62 3.86
N LYS A 24 17.81 -8.61 3.22
CA LYS A 24 17.15 -9.30 2.09
C LYS A 24 15.87 -10.01 2.54
N ALA A 25 15.85 -10.56 3.75
CA ALA A 25 14.69 -11.24 4.31
C ALA A 25 13.50 -10.30 4.46
N ASP A 26 13.72 -9.06 4.93
CA ASP A 26 12.66 -8.04 5.00
C ASP A 26 11.99 -7.82 3.63
N ILE A 27 12.81 -7.69 2.58
CA ILE A 27 12.34 -7.47 1.21
C ILE A 27 11.61 -8.70 0.64
N GLU A 28 11.94 -9.91 1.05
CA GLU A 28 11.20 -11.11 0.64
C GLU A 28 9.88 -11.26 1.42
N ASN A 29 9.89 -10.97 2.73
CA ASN A 29 8.72 -11.07 3.61
C ASN A 29 7.56 -10.20 3.14
N ILE A 30 7.84 -9.00 2.62
CA ILE A 30 6.78 -8.10 2.15
C ILE A 30 6.12 -8.58 0.84
N LYS A 31 6.82 -9.35 -0.01
CA LYS A 31 6.25 -9.82 -1.29
C LYS A 31 5.08 -10.78 -1.11
N VAL A 32 5.03 -11.49 0.02
CA VAL A 32 3.95 -12.45 0.34
C VAL A 32 2.59 -11.79 0.53
N TYR A 33 2.55 -10.45 0.71
CA TYR A 33 1.32 -9.67 0.78
C TYR A 33 0.71 -9.34 -0.60
N GLY A 34 1.34 -9.78 -1.70
CA GLY A 34 0.66 -9.81 -3.00
C GLY A 34 -0.57 -10.72 -2.94
N GLY A 35 -1.75 -10.20 -3.28
CA GLY A 35 -3.01 -10.94 -3.19
C GLY A 35 -3.77 -10.75 -1.87
N SER A 36 -3.17 -10.07 -0.87
CA SER A 36 -3.78 -9.88 0.44
C SER A 36 -4.86 -8.78 0.45
N ILE A 37 -5.58 -8.70 1.56
CA ILE A 37 -6.50 -7.60 1.87
C ILE A 37 -5.89 -6.78 2.99
N VAL A 38 -5.87 -5.46 2.82
CA VAL A 38 -5.52 -4.50 3.88
C VAL A 38 -6.81 -3.91 4.43
N LYS A 39 -7.00 -4.02 5.74
CA LYS A 39 -8.08 -3.36 6.47
C LYS A 39 -7.60 -1.98 6.89
N PHE A 40 -8.44 -0.99 6.69
CA PHE A 40 -8.21 0.40 7.05
C PHE A 40 -9.32 0.90 7.96
N GLU A 41 -8.97 1.80 8.87
CA GLU A 41 -9.93 2.53 9.68
C GLU A 41 -9.69 4.04 9.58
N THR A 42 -10.80 4.75 9.70
CA THR A 42 -10.88 6.19 9.89
C THR A 42 -11.83 6.43 11.05
N LYS A 43 -11.85 7.66 11.59
CA LYS A 43 -12.76 8.02 12.70
C LYS A 43 -14.23 7.65 12.46
N SER A 44 -14.68 7.58 11.21
CA SER A 44 -16.07 7.35 10.85
C SER A 44 -16.35 6.01 10.16
N ARG A 45 -15.33 5.26 9.74
CA ARG A 45 -15.53 4.08 8.88
C ARG A 45 -14.35 3.12 8.89
N GLN A 46 -14.67 1.83 8.91
CA GLN A 46 -13.77 0.74 8.53
C GLN A 46 -14.04 0.30 7.09
N PHE A 47 -12.99 -0.01 6.35
CA PHE A 47 -13.10 -0.52 4.99
C PHE A 47 -11.87 -1.35 4.63
N SER A 48 -11.99 -2.14 3.56
CA SER A 48 -10.92 -3.02 3.10
C SER A 48 -10.55 -2.67 1.66
N LYS A 49 -9.28 -2.88 1.31
CA LYS A 49 -8.80 -2.80 -0.07
C LYS A 49 -7.93 -4.01 -0.39
N ARG A 50 -8.13 -4.58 -1.56
CA ARG A 50 -7.33 -5.70 -2.06
C ARG A 50 -6.04 -5.21 -2.69
N ILE A 51 -4.94 -5.88 -2.38
CA ILE A 51 -3.69 -5.79 -3.13
C ILE A 51 -3.70 -6.91 -4.17
N TYR A 52 -3.70 -6.57 -5.45
CA TYR A 52 -3.63 -7.53 -6.55
C TYR A 52 -2.18 -7.96 -6.83
N SER A 53 -1.24 -7.02 -6.71
CA SER A 53 0.18 -7.29 -6.90
C SER A 53 1.01 -6.35 -6.05
N LEU A 54 2.11 -6.85 -5.51
CA LEU A 54 3.06 -6.07 -4.75
C LEU A 54 4.48 -6.47 -5.18
N ARG A 55 5.25 -5.48 -5.64
CA ARG A 55 6.66 -5.65 -6.01
C ARG A 55 7.51 -4.70 -5.20
N VAL A 56 8.66 -5.18 -4.74
CA VAL A 56 9.59 -4.39 -3.94
C VAL A 56 10.96 -4.35 -4.57
N LYS A 57 11.57 -3.16 -4.58
CA LYS A 57 12.94 -2.93 -5.02
C LYS A 57 13.69 -2.17 -3.93
N LYS A 58 14.73 -2.78 -3.36
CA LYS A 58 15.66 -2.10 -2.46
C LYS A 58 16.36 -0.96 -3.20
N ILE A 59 16.47 0.20 -2.57
CA ILE A 59 17.17 1.38 -3.12
C ILE A 59 18.53 1.51 -2.44
N ASP A 60 18.56 1.45 -1.12
CA ASP A 60 19.78 1.47 -0.31
C ASP A 60 19.55 0.77 1.03
N SER A 61 20.37 1.04 2.05
CA SER A 61 20.31 0.37 3.35
C SER A 61 18.96 0.51 4.02
N ASN A 62 18.31 1.67 3.98
CA ASN A 62 17.07 1.94 4.72
C ASN A 62 15.91 2.42 3.84
N ARG A 63 16.10 2.52 2.51
CA ARG A 63 15.06 2.88 1.54
C ARG A 63 14.77 1.77 0.55
N PHE A 64 13.50 1.70 0.17
CA PHE A 64 12.99 0.80 -0.86
C PHE A 64 11.79 1.41 -1.57
N ALA A 65 11.54 0.92 -2.78
CA ALA A 65 10.36 1.27 -3.56
C ALA A 65 9.38 0.11 -3.58
N ILE A 66 8.10 0.41 -3.37
CA ILE A 66 6.98 -0.51 -3.58
C ILE A 66 6.30 -0.11 -4.88
N THR A 67 6.00 -1.07 -5.75
CA THR A 67 4.99 -0.90 -6.81
C THR A 67 3.83 -1.82 -6.48
N VAL A 68 2.67 -1.23 -6.21
CA VAL A 68 1.46 -1.94 -5.78
C VAL A 68 0.34 -1.73 -6.78
N ILE A 69 -0.41 -2.79 -7.08
CA ILE A 69 -1.68 -2.74 -7.83
C ILE A 69 -2.79 -3.07 -6.84
N THR A 70 -3.79 -2.20 -6.71
CA THR A 70 -4.78 -2.27 -5.63
C THR A 70 -6.10 -1.61 -6.00
N ASP A 71 -7.17 -1.91 -5.26
CA ASP A 71 -8.43 -1.18 -5.35
C ASP A 71 -8.24 0.33 -5.20
N GLY A 72 -9.07 1.09 -5.89
CA GLY A 72 -9.12 2.55 -5.81
C GLY A 72 -9.39 3.06 -4.40
N GLY A 73 -8.78 4.20 -4.04
CA GLY A 73 -8.87 4.76 -2.70
C GLY A 73 -8.01 4.06 -1.65
N PHE A 74 -6.92 3.40 -2.07
CA PHE A 74 -5.94 2.79 -1.17
C PHE A 74 -5.18 3.86 -0.37
N GLN A 75 -5.21 3.75 0.96
CA GLN A 75 -4.58 4.75 1.83
C GLN A 75 -3.09 4.49 2.02
N VAL A 76 -2.28 5.01 1.09
CA VAL A 76 -0.81 4.81 1.05
C VAL A 76 -0.14 5.08 2.39
N LYS A 77 -0.34 6.26 2.99
CA LYS A 77 0.33 6.63 4.25
C LYS A 77 -0.09 5.75 5.43
N GLN A 78 -1.36 5.33 5.49
CA GLN A 78 -1.80 4.35 6.51
C GLN A 78 -1.15 2.99 6.26
N PHE A 79 -1.11 2.52 5.01
CA PHE A 79 -0.46 1.26 4.65
C PHE A 79 1.03 1.24 4.99
N ILE A 80 1.74 2.37 4.87
CA ILE A 80 3.14 2.45 5.32
C ILE A 80 3.26 2.41 6.84
N GLY A 81 2.27 2.89 7.58
CA GLY A 81 2.27 2.92 9.05
C GLY A 81 2.52 4.30 9.66
N GLU A 82 2.38 5.39 8.90
CA GLU A 82 2.50 6.78 9.41
C GLU A 82 1.26 7.26 10.17
N ARG A 83 0.15 6.54 10.05
CA ARG A 83 -1.10 6.82 10.76
C ARG A 83 -1.60 5.51 11.34
N GLU A 84 -2.26 5.60 12.47
CA GLU A 84 -2.92 4.45 13.06
C GLU A 84 -3.96 3.85 12.10
N TYR A 85 -4.22 2.56 12.29
CA TYR A 85 -5.34 1.78 11.74
C TYR A 85 -5.27 1.20 10.31
N ALA A 86 -4.09 0.80 9.83
CA ALA A 86 -4.01 -0.16 8.73
C ALA A 86 -3.47 -1.52 9.21
N LYS A 87 -4.14 -2.62 8.85
CA LYS A 87 -3.69 -3.99 9.14
C LYS A 87 -3.79 -4.89 7.91
N PRO A 88 -2.68 -5.49 7.44
CA PRO A 88 -1.30 -5.24 7.87
C PRO A 88 -0.78 -3.87 7.40
N ASN A 89 0.26 -3.32 8.04
CA ASN A 89 1.02 -2.16 7.57
C ASN A 89 2.54 -2.43 7.56
N ILE A 90 3.28 -1.65 6.79
CA ILE A 90 4.72 -1.88 6.55
C ILE A 90 5.55 -1.73 7.82
N SER A 91 5.29 -0.71 8.64
CA SER A 91 6.02 -0.51 9.90
C SER A 91 5.91 -1.71 10.83
N GLU A 92 4.71 -2.27 10.97
CA GLU A 92 4.46 -3.49 11.77
C GLU A 92 5.15 -4.72 11.16
N ILE A 93 5.09 -4.89 9.84
CA ILE A 93 5.73 -6.04 9.15
C ILE A 93 7.24 -6.04 9.37
N PHE A 94 7.88 -4.86 9.39
CA PHE A 94 9.32 -4.73 9.53
C PHE A 94 9.79 -4.48 10.96
N ASP A 95 8.88 -4.40 11.93
CA ASP A 95 9.20 -4.01 13.31
C ASP A 95 10.12 -2.76 13.33
N SER A 96 9.72 -1.74 12.56
CA SER A 96 10.48 -0.51 12.38
C SER A 96 9.55 0.60 11.92
N ASN A 97 9.73 1.81 12.44
CA ASN A 97 9.01 2.97 11.90
C ASN A 97 9.42 3.17 10.44
N CYS A 98 8.44 3.13 9.56
CA CYS A 98 8.59 3.43 8.15
C CYS A 98 7.74 4.64 7.77
N ARG A 99 8.24 5.42 6.82
CA ARG A 99 7.60 6.63 6.28
C ARG A 99 7.59 6.61 4.76
N CYS A 100 6.48 7.05 4.19
CA CYS A 100 6.32 7.37 2.79
C CYS A 100 7.04 8.69 2.49
N ILE A 101 8.17 8.60 1.81
CA ILE A 101 8.92 9.77 1.33
C ILE A 101 8.16 10.44 0.17
N SER A 102 7.67 9.62 -0.76
CA SER A 102 6.85 10.07 -1.89
C SER A 102 6.04 8.90 -2.44
N PHE A 103 4.96 9.21 -3.16
CA PHE A 103 4.27 8.24 -3.98
C PHE A 103 3.71 8.90 -5.23
N ASP A 104 3.50 8.09 -6.26
CA ASP A 104 2.93 8.50 -7.54
C ASP A 104 1.94 7.46 -8.05
N ILE A 105 0.90 7.90 -8.73
CA ILE A 105 -0.10 7.04 -9.37
C ILE A 105 0.40 6.80 -10.79
N LEU A 106 0.82 5.57 -11.07
CA LEU A 106 1.33 5.17 -12.37
C LEU A 106 0.21 4.84 -13.36
N ASP A 107 -0.93 4.36 -12.86
CA ASP A 107 -2.06 3.96 -13.70
C ASP A 107 -3.37 3.93 -12.92
N VAL A 108 -4.49 4.17 -13.61
CA VAL A 108 -5.85 4.13 -13.10
C VAL A 108 -6.74 3.42 -14.11
N ASP A 109 -7.19 2.22 -13.76
CA ASP A 109 -8.11 1.43 -14.59
C ASP A 109 -9.54 1.53 -14.05
N ILE A 110 -10.38 2.27 -14.78
CA ILE A 110 -11.79 2.47 -14.43
C ILE A 110 -12.57 1.20 -14.76
N GLN A 111 -13.08 0.53 -13.73
CA GLN A 111 -13.89 -0.67 -13.91
C GLN A 111 -15.29 -0.27 -14.36
N LYS A 112 -15.59 -0.47 -15.65
CA LYS A 112 -16.97 -0.29 -16.16
C LYS A 112 -17.82 -1.42 -15.59
N HIS A 113 -18.76 -1.09 -14.69
CA HIS A 113 -19.85 -2.01 -14.39
C HIS A 113 -20.76 -2.07 -15.63
N PHE A 114 -20.75 -3.19 -16.33
CA PHE A 114 -21.83 -3.52 -17.24
C PHE A 114 -23.00 -3.96 -16.36
N PHE A 115 -24.02 -3.11 -16.28
CA PHE A 115 -25.29 -3.38 -15.58
C PHE A 115 -26.04 -4.53 -16.25
#